data_AF-A0A929YAW0-F1
#
_entry.id   AF-A0A929YAW0-F1
#
_cell.length_a   1.000
_cell.length_b   1.000
_cell.length_c   1.000
_cell.angle_alpha   90.00
_cell.angle_beta   90.00
_cell.angle_gamma   90.00
#
_symmetry.space_group_name_H-M   'P 1'
#
loop_
_entity.id
_entity.type
_entity.pdbx_description
1 polymer ?
#
loop_
_entity_poly.entity_id
_entity_poly.type
_entity_poly.pdbx_seq_one_letter_code
_entity_poly.pdbx_strand_id
1 'polypeptide(L)'
;KGNQSAYIQSLEEQLKEAQQQNKQDQDKLSKLQGEVDRLKVFEDNQTQFEQDRNQFYQDIIYNNNAPDPSAYEKYYKMIAPDAAAKIYEEVTKKEAEDADVLSYAKVYSGMKPKAAAAIFDEMVQRGTEYDVQLVARILLKMSSEDRGNILAKMSASNAAVITDIMEPNELGYPDTALDGSVGGN
;
A
#
# COMPACT_ATOMS: atom_id res chain seq x y z
N LYS A 1 59.72 -23.22 -53.27
CA LYS A 1 59.19 -21.84 -53.08
C LYS A 1 57.68 -21.78 -52.80
N GLY A 2 56.84 -22.72 -53.28
CA GLY A 2 55.39 -22.71 -53.03
C GLY A 2 54.95 -22.95 -51.57
N ASN A 3 55.71 -23.73 -50.78
CA ASN A 3 55.28 -24.14 -49.43
C ASN A 3 55.36 -23.02 -48.37
N GLN A 4 56.29 -22.06 -48.55
CA GLN A 4 56.42 -20.92 -47.64
C GLN A 4 55.30 -19.88 -47.84
N SER A 5 54.82 -19.71 -49.08
CA SER A 5 53.73 -18.77 -49.38
C SER A 5 52.39 -19.23 -48.78
N ALA A 6 52.09 -20.53 -48.85
CA ALA A 6 50.87 -21.09 -48.27
C ALA A 6 50.87 -21.00 -46.73
N TYR A 7 52.04 -21.18 -46.10
CA TYR A 7 52.20 -21.05 -44.65
C TYR A 7 52.07 -19.59 -44.17
N ILE A 8 52.58 -18.62 -44.94
CA ILE A 8 52.40 -17.20 -44.63
C ILE A 8 50.92 -16.80 -44.74
N GLN A 9 50.22 -17.26 -45.79
CA GLN A 9 48.79 -16.99 -45.95
C GLN A 9 47.95 -17.58 -44.81
N SER A 10 48.26 -18.79 -44.33
CA SER A 10 47.52 -19.38 -43.20
C SER A 10 47.76 -18.64 -41.89
N LEU A 11 48.97 -18.11 -41.67
CA LEU A 11 49.26 -17.26 -40.52
C LEU A 11 48.54 -15.91 -40.60
N GLU A 12 48.45 -15.30 -41.79
CA GLU A 12 47.69 -14.06 -42.00
C GLU A 12 46.19 -14.26 -41.73
N GLU A 13 45.62 -15.39 -42.15
CA GLU A 13 44.21 -15.75 -41.88
C GLU A 13 43.96 -15.91 -40.37
N GLN A 14 44.80 -16.68 -39.67
CA GLN A 14 44.69 -16.87 -38.22
C GLN A 14 44.85 -15.56 -37.44
N LEU A 15 45.74 -14.68 -37.90
CA LEU A 15 45.97 -13.39 -37.26
C LEU A 15 44.78 -12.46 -37.46
N LYS A 16 44.15 -12.49 -38.64
CA LYS A 16 42.91 -11.76 -38.92
C LYS A 16 41.73 -12.27 -38.09
N GLU A 17 41.59 -13.59 -37.97
CA GLU A 17 40.56 -14.22 -37.10
C GLU A 17 40.78 -13.84 -35.63
N ALA A 18 42.00 -13.95 -35.12
CA ALA A 18 42.35 -13.55 -33.76
C ALA A 18 42.10 -12.06 -33.50
N GLN A 19 42.37 -11.19 -34.49
CA GLN A 19 42.06 -9.77 -34.40
C GLN A 19 40.55 -9.48 -34.38
N GLN A 20 39.76 -10.22 -35.16
CA GLN A 20 38.30 -10.10 -35.13
C GLN A 20 37.73 -10.60 -33.79
N GLN A 21 38.24 -11.72 -33.27
CA GLN A 21 37.84 -12.27 -31.98
C GLN A 21 38.18 -11.28 -30.85
N ASN A 22 39.39 -10.72 -30.85
CA ASN A 22 39.79 -9.71 -29.86
C ASN A 22 38.89 -8.47 -29.89
N LYS A 23 38.45 -8.01 -31.07
CA LYS A 23 37.49 -6.90 -31.16
C LYS A 23 36.14 -7.27 -30.54
N GLN A 24 35.62 -8.46 -30.84
CA GLN A 24 34.35 -8.93 -30.26
C GLN A 24 34.44 -9.08 -28.75
N ASP A 25 35.57 -9.56 -28.23
CA ASP A 25 35.78 -9.73 -26.79
C ASP A 25 35.97 -8.38 -26.09
N GLN A 26 36.61 -7.39 -26.73
CA GLN A 26 36.63 -6.01 -26.24
C GLN A 26 35.23 -5.39 -26.17
N ASP A 27 34.39 -5.61 -27.18
CA ASP A 27 33.00 -5.12 -27.18
C ASP A 27 32.17 -5.77 -26.06
N LYS A 28 32.34 -7.08 -25.84
CA LYS A 28 31.69 -7.80 -24.74
C LYS A 28 32.16 -7.30 -23.37
N LEU A 29 33.47 -7.10 -23.21
CA LEU A 29 34.06 -6.56 -21.97
C LEU A 29 33.50 -5.18 -21.65
N SER A 30 33.39 -4.31 -22.65
CA SER A 30 32.81 -2.98 -22.48
C SER A 30 31.35 -3.03 -22.01
N LYS A 31 30.54 -3.92 -22.62
CA LYS A 31 29.15 -4.13 -22.20
C LYS A 31 29.04 -4.68 -20.78
N LEU A 32 29.84 -5.70 -20.46
CA LEU A 32 29.86 -6.31 -19.12
C LEU A 32 30.29 -5.30 -18.06
N GLN A 33 31.27 -4.43 -18.34
CA GLN A 33 31.67 -3.40 -17.41
C GLN A 33 30.53 -2.40 -17.16
N GLY A 34 29.84 -1.96 -18.21
CA GLY A 34 28.69 -1.07 -18.06
C GLY A 34 27.52 -1.73 -17.28
N GLU A 35 27.33 -3.03 -17.44
CA GLU A 35 26.32 -3.78 -16.70
C GLU A 35 26.69 -3.97 -15.23
N VAL A 36 27.97 -4.23 -14.92
CA VAL A 36 28.50 -4.24 -13.54
C VAL A 36 28.30 -2.87 -12.88
N ASP A 37 28.63 -1.78 -13.56
CA ASP A 37 28.46 -0.43 -13.01
C ASP A 37 26.99 -0.11 -12.73
N ARG A 38 26.08 -0.54 -13.62
CA ARG A 38 24.64 -0.41 -13.41
C ARG A 38 24.15 -1.26 -12.24
N LEU A 39 24.55 -2.52 -12.17
CA LEU A 39 24.13 -3.46 -11.11
C LEU A 39 24.58 -2.99 -9.73
N LYS A 40 25.80 -2.43 -9.63
CA LYS A 40 26.31 -1.88 -8.38
C LYS A 40 25.39 -0.81 -7.78
N VAL A 41 24.84 0.08 -8.62
CA VAL A 41 23.86 1.09 -8.17
C VAL A 41 22.58 0.45 -7.63
N PHE A 42 22.11 -0.64 -8.23
CA PHE A 42 20.94 -1.37 -7.73
C PHE A 42 21.22 -2.07 -6.40
N GLU A 43 22.38 -2.71 -6.26
CA GLU A 43 22.81 -3.35 -5.00
C GLU A 43 22.95 -2.33 -3.86
N ASP A 44 23.53 -1.16 -4.13
CA ASP A 44 23.66 -0.07 -3.16
C ASP A 44 22.28 0.45 -2.74
N ASN A 45 21.36 0.66 -3.69
CA ASN A 45 19.99 1.10 -3.40
C ASN A 45 19.19 0.06 -2.61
N GLN A 46 19.34 -1.23 -2.94
CA GLN A 46 18.67 -2.31 -2.21
C GLN A 46 19.16 -2.37 -0.76
N THR A 47 20.47 -2.27 -0.56
CA THR A 47 21.07 -2.24 0.79
C THR A 47 20.54 -1.06 1.60
N GLN A 48 20.47 0.12 0.99
CA GLN A 48 19.93 1.32 1.64
C GLN A 48 18.44 1.15 2.00
N PHE A 49 17.63 0.60 1.08
CA PHE A 49 16.22 0.33 1.32
C PHE A 49 16.01 -0.65 2.48
N GLU A 50 16.79 -1.73 2.56
CA GLU A 50 16.70 -2.69 3.66
C GLU A 50 17.07 -2.05 5.01
N GLN A 51 18.07 -1.18 5.04
CA GLN A 51 18.44 -0.42 6.24
C GLN A 51 17.30 0.50 6.69
N ASP A 52 16.74 1.27 5.76
CA ASP A 52 15.66 2.20 6.08
C ASP A 52 14.37 1.48 6.49
N ARG A 53 14.05 0.32 5.87
CA ARG A 53 12.94 -0.54 6.30
C ARG A 53 13.15 -1.07 7.73
N ASN A 54 14.35 -1.53 8.05
CA ASN A 54 14.65 -2.02 9.39
C ASN A 54 14.57 -0.90 10.43
N GLN A 55 15.01 0.32 10.08
CA GLN A 55 14.86 1.50 10.92
C GLN A 55 13.39 1.84 11.15
N PHE A 56 12.57 1.81 10.10
CA PHE A 56 11.13 2.04 10.20
C PHE A 56 10.44 1.03 11.12
N TYR A 57 10.78 -0.26 11.02
CA TYR A 57 10.24 -1.27 11.94
C TYR A 57 10.64 -1.03 13.40
N GLN A 58 11.88 -0.60 13.64
CA GLN A 58 12.31 -0.23 14.99
C GLN A 58 11.52 0.99 15.49
N ASP A 59 11.37 2.02 14.66
CA ASP A 59 10.66 3.23 15.03
C ASP A 59 9.17 2.94 15.36
N ILE A 60 8.50 2.07 14.61
CA ILE A 60 7.11 1.66 14.89
C ILE A 60 6.98 0.81 16.15
N ILE A 61 7.88 -0.17 16.34
CA ILE A 61 7.76 -1.15 17.45
C ILE A 61 8.17 -0.51 18.79
N TYR A 62 9.15 0.40 18.78
CA TYR A 62 9.75 0.92 20.01
C TYR A 62 9.27 2.32 20.41
N ASN A 63 8.63 3.10 19.52
CA ASN A 63 7.95 4.33 19.92
C ASN A 63 6.45 4.07 20.16
N ASN A 64 6.09 3.94 21.44
CA ASN A 64 4.71 3.81 21.93
C ASN A 64 3.81 5.04 21.67
N ASN A 65 4.29 6.08 20.99
CA ASN A 65 3.56 7.27 20.56
C ASN A 65 4.29 7.87 19.34
N ALA A 66 3.58 8.68 18.55
CA ALA A 66 4.03 9.30 17.28
C ALA A 66 5.55 9.44 17.09
N PRO A 67 6.09 9.15 15.88
CA PRO A 67 7.53 9.26 15.59
C PRO A 67 8.13 10.58 16.08
N ASP A 68 9.38 10.57 16.54
CA ASP A 68 10.10 11.80 16.88
C ASP A 68 10.13 12.76 15.65
N PRO A 69 10.06 14.10 15.83
CA PRO A 69 10.13 15.07 14.73
C PRO A 69 11.29 14.86 13.76
N SER A 70 12.44 14.36 14.23
CA SER A 70 13.60 14.02 13.39
C SER A 70 13.32 12.85 12.43
N ALA A 71 12.42 11.93 12.79
CA ALA A 71 12.03 10.82 11.95
C ALA A 71 11.18 11.31 10.77
N TYR A 72 10.29 12.28 10.99
CA TYR A 72 9.47 12.89 9.93
C TYR A 72 10.30 13.55 8.82
N GLU A 73 11.39 14.24 9.16
CA GLU A 73 12.29 14.83 8.16
C GLU A 73 12.96 13.75 7.29
N LYS A 74 13.39 12.65 7.93
CA LYS A 74 14.01 11.52 7.22
C LYS A 74 13.01 10.85 6.28
N TYR A 75 11.78 10.61 6.74
CA TYR A 75 10.72 10.03 5.93
C TYR A 75 10.32 10.93 4.75
N TYR A 76 10.22 12.25 4.98
CA TYR A 76 9.90 13.20 3.91
C TYR A 76 10.94 13.19 2.77
N LYS A 77 12.24 13.08 3.11
CA LYS A 77 13.32 12.98 2.11
C LYS A 77 13.32 11.67 1.33
N MET A 78 12.67 10.62 1.86
CA MET A 78 12.62 9.29 1.27
C MET A 78 11.43 9.10 0.32
N ILE A 79 10.35 9.88 0.50
CA ILE A 79 9.15 9.78 -0.32
C ILE A 79 9.35 10.61 -1.60
N ALA A 80 9.08 10.01 -2.76
CA ALA A 80 9.05 10.75 -4.01
C ALA A 80 8.00 11.88 -3.95
N PRO A 81 8.28 13.10 -4.43
CA PRO A 81 7.40 14.26 -4.22
C PRO A 81 5.94 14.07 -4.65
N ASP A 82 5.72 13.27 -5.71
CA ASP A 82 4.42 12.89 -6.24
C ASP A 82 3.66 11.92 -5.30
N ALA A 83 4.36 10.93 -4.73
CA ALA A 83 3.80 10.01 -3.75
C ALA A 83 3.44 10.73 -2.44
N ALA A 84 4.26 11.68 -2.00
CA ALA A 84 4.00 12.48 -0.80
C ALA A 84 2.74 13.33 -0.95
N ALA A 85 2.57 13.98 -2.10
CA ALA A 85 1.37 14.78 -2.39
C ALA A 85 0.10 13.94 -2.38
N LYS A 86 0.14 12.73 -2.96
CA LYS A 86 -1.00 11.81 -2.97
C LYS A 86 -1.38 11.32 -1.56
N ILE A 87 -0.39 10.93 -0.75
CA ILE A 87 -0.63 10.52 0.64
C ILE A 87 -1.23 11.67 1.44
N TYR A 88 -0.72 12.90 1.27
CA TYR A 88 -1.25 14.08 1.93
C TYR A 88 -2.72 14.35 1.54
N GLU A 89 -3.04 14.26 0.25
CA GLU A 89 -4.41 14.42 -0.25
C GLU A 89 -5.34 13.36 0.36
N GLU A 90 -4.93 12.08 0.37
CA GLU A 90 -5.70 10.98 0.94
C GLU A 90 -5.94 11.14 2.45
N VAL A 91 -4.91 11.51 3.22
CA VAL A 91 -5.03 11.75 4.66
C VAL A 91 -5.94 12.94 4.94
N THR A 92 -5.75 14.05 4.23
CA THR A 92 -6.59 15.26 4.41
C THR A 92 -8.06 14.96 4.10
N LYS A 93 -8.32 14.21 3.03
CA LYS A 93 -9.68 13.78 2.68
C LYS A 93 -10.29 12.89 3.76
N LYS A 94 -9.52 11.93 4.28
CA LYS A 94 -9.98 11.04 5.36
C LYS A 94 -10.27 11.81 6.65
N GLU A 95 -9.45 12.78 7.02
CA GLU A 95 -9.69 13.64 8.19
C GLU A 95 -10.96 14.49 8.03
N ALA A 96 -11.19 15.05 6.84
CA ALA A 96 -12.42 15.79 6.54
C ALA A 96 -13.66 14.89 6.62
N GLU A 97 -13.61 13.69 6.02
CA GLU A 97 -14.69 12.71 6.12
C GLU A 97 -14.96 12.28 7.57
N ASP A 98 -13.91 12.07 8.37
CA ASP A 98 -14.03 11.73 9.80
C ASP A 98 -14.65 12.88 10.60
N ALA A 99 -14.36 14.14 10.26
CA ALA A 99 -14.97 15.32 10.88
C ALA A 99 -16.47 15.43 10.55
N ASP A 100 -16.86 15.13 9.31
CA ASP A 100 -18.27 15.12 8.90
C ASP A 100 -19.05 13.99 9.60
N VAL A 101 -18.47 12.78 9.67
CA VAL A 101 -19.07 11.66 10.42
C VAL A 101 -19.21 12.00 11.90
N LEU A 102 -18.21 12.65 12.50
CA LEU A 102 -18.30 13.12 13.89
C LEU A 102 -19.42 14.15 14.09
N SER A 103 -19.66 15.02 13.11
CA SER A 103 -20.78 15.96 13.13
C SER A 103 -22.13 15.22 13.13
N TYR A 104 -22.29 14.22 12.27
CA TYR A 104 -23.47 13.36 12.28
C TYR A 104 -23.66 12.64 13.62
N ALA A 105 -22.58 12.05 14.16
CA ALA A 105 -22.61 11.39 15.46
C ALA A 105 -23.13 12.32 16.57
N LYS A 106 -22.65 13.58 16.60
CA LYS A 106 -23.14 14.59 17.56
C LYS A 106 -24.63 14.88 17.40
N VAL A 107 -25.11 15.03 16.17
CA VAL A 107 -26.53 15.30 15.88
C VAL A 107 -27.41 14.14 16.36
N TYR A 108 -27.02 12.90 16.03
CA TYR A 108 -27.81 11.72 16.40
C TYR A 108 -27.69 11.37 17.90
N SER A 109 -26.56 11.63 18.56
CA SER A 109 -26.40 11.50 20.02
C SER A 109 -27.34 12.46 20.77
N GLY A 110 -27.57 13.66 20.22
CA GLY A 110 -28.52 14.62 20.78
C GLY A 110 -30.00 14.28 20.55
N MET A 111 -30.29 13.27 19.73
CA MET A 111 -31.66 12.86 19.38
C MET A 111 -32.18 11.80 20.35
N LYS A 112 -33.50 11.68 20.48
CA LYS A 112 -34.11 10.54 21.19
C LYS A 112 -33.68 9.23 20.50
N PRO A 113 -33.20 8.21 21.24
CA PRO A 113 -32.64 6.98 20.64
C PRO A 113 -33.60 6.27 19.68
N LYS A 114 -34.90 6.22 19.98
CA LYS A 114 -35.91 5.61 19.11
C LYS A 114 -36.08 6.34 17.77
N ALA A 115 -35.89 7.66 17.75
CA ALA A 115 -36.00 8.45 16.52
C ALA A 115 -34.75 8.27 15.64
N ALA A 116 -33.56 8.28 16.24
CA ALA A 116 -32.31 7.99 15.53
C ALA A 116 -32.32 6.55 14.96
N ALA A 117 -32.76 5.58 15.77
CA ALA A 117 -32.89 4.19 15.34
C ALA A 117 -33.83 4.02 14.13
N ALA A 118 -34.97 4.71 14.10
CA ALA A 118 -35.89 4.65 12.96
C ALA A 118 -35.26 5.18 11.67
N ILE A 119 -34.49 6.27 11.74
CA ILE A 119 -33.76 6.83 10.59
C ILE A 119 -32.69 5.85 10.10
N PHE A 120 -31.92 5.27 11.03
CA PHE A 120 -30.89 4.29 10.69
C PHE A 120 -31.48 2.99 10.12
N ASP A 121 -32.61 2.51 10.65
CA ASP A 121 -33.33 1.38 10.08
C ASP A 121 -33.76 1.67 8.63
N GLU A 122 -34.25 2.87 8.34
CA GLU A 122 -34.62 3.28 6.98
C GLU A 122 -33.40 3.36 6.05
N MET A 123 -32.27 3.87 6.55
CA MET A 123 -31.01 3.92 5.80
C MET A 123 -30.50 2.51 5.48
N VAL A 124 -30.54 1.59 6.45
CA VAL A 124 -30.13 0.19 6.23
C VAL A 124 -31.10 -0.51 5.27
N GLN A 125 -32.41 -0.24 5.39
CA GLN A 125 -33.43 -0.83 4.52
C GLN A 125 -33.31 -0.37 3.06
N ARG A 126 -32.83 0.86 2.80
CA ARG A 126 -32.52 1.32 1.43
C ARG A 126 -31.45 0.45 0.76
N GLY A 127 -30.63 -0.25 1.55
CA GLY A 127 -29.78 -1.35 1.08
C GLY A 127 -28.60 -0.93 0.23
N THR A 128 -28.27 0.37 0.16
CA THR A 128 -27.02 0.80 -0.48
C THR A 128 -25.86 0.53 0.47
N GLU A 129 -24.76 -0.04 -0.06
CA GLU A 129 -23.56 -0.31 0.74
C GLU A 129 -23.06 0.97 1.46
N TYR A 130 -23.15 2.11 0.78
CA TYR A 130 -22.81 3.42 1.34
C TYR A 130 -23.66 3.79 2.57
N ASP A 131 -24.98 3.61 2.51
CA ASP A 131 -25.87 3.97 3.62
C ASP A 131 -25.61 3.11 4.86
N VAL A 132 -25.45 1.79 4.65
CA VAL A 132 -25.19 0.83 5.73
C VAL A 132 -23.84 1.13 6.39
N GLN A 133 -22.79 1.37 5.60
CA GLN A 133 -21.47 1.76 6.12
C GLN A 133 -21.48 3.12 6.82
N LEU A 134 -22.25 4.09 6.33
CA LEU A 134 -22.39 5.40 6.96
C LEU A 134 -23.02 5.29 8.35
N VAL A 135 -24.09 4.49 8.50
CA VAL A 135 -24.72 4.24 9.80
C VAL A 135 -23.73 3.63 10.79
N ALA A 136 -22.97 2.62 10.36
CA ALA A 136 -21.95 1.98 11.21
C ALA A 136 -20.86 2.97 11.64
N ARG A 137 -20.33 3.78 10.70
CA ARG A 137 -19.31 4.81 11.01
C ARG A 137 -19.83 5.87 11.98
N ILE A 138 -21.07 6.33 11.81
CA ILE A 138 -21.70 7.28 12.73
C ILE A 138 -21.76 6.67 14.13
N LEU A 139 -22.28 5.44 14.27
CA LEU A 139 -22.40 4.74 15.57
C LEU A 139 -21.03 4.52 16.23
N LEU A 140 -19.98 4.20 15.47
CA LEU A 140 -18.61 4.05 15.99
C LEU A 140 -18.01 5.34 16.54
N LYS A 141 -18.38 6.50 16.00
CA LYS A 141 -17.91 7.82 16.46
C LYS A 141 -18.71 8.37 17.66
N MET A 142 -19.77 7.69 18.09
CA MET A 142 -20.58 8.04 19.26
C MET A 142 -20.01 7.43 20.55
N SER A 143 -20.51 7.89 21.70
CA SER A 143 -20.25 7.21 22.98
C SER A 143 -20.79 5.77 22.95
N SER A 144 -20.17 4.85 23.69
CA SER A 144 -20.66 3.47 23.79
C SER A 144 -22.10 3.39 24.33
N GLU A 145 -22.48 4.33 25.21
CA GLU A 145 -23.83 4.43 25.75
C GLU A 145 -24.84 4.85 24.67
N ASP A 146 -24.60 5.94 23.95
CA ASP A 146 -25.52 6.41 22.90
C ASP A 146 -25.68 5.36 21.79
N ARG A 147 -24.57 4.77 21.35
CA ARG A 147 -24.57 3.68 20.36
C ARG A 147 -25.40 2.49 20.85
N GLY A 148 -25.19 2.04 22.09
CA GLY A 148 -25.96 0.94 22.68
C GLY A 148 -27.45 1.26 22.78
N ASN A 149 -27.79 2.49 23.18
CA ASN A 149 -29.17 2.95 23.28
C ASN A 149 -29.88 3.00 21.93
N ILE A 150 -29.19 3.39 20.86
CA ILE A 150 -29.75 3.42 19.50
C ILE A 150 -29.88 2.01 18.94
N LEU A 151 -28.83 1.18 19.01
CA LEU A 151 -28.87 -0.22 18.55
C LEU A 151 -30.00 -1.01 19.22
N ALA A 152 -30.22 -0.82 20.52
CA ALA A 152 -31.31 -1.47 21.26
C ALA A 152 -32.72 -1.05 20.82
N LYS A 153 -32.85 0.00 20.00
CA LYS A 153 -34.13 0.49 19.45
C LYS A 153 -34.27 0.26 17.95
N MET A 154 -33.23 -0.20 17.27
CA MET A 154 -33.28 -0.60 15.86
C MET A 154 -33.97 -1.97 15.70
N SER A 155 -34.33 -2.31 14.48
CA SER A 155 -34.73 -3.68 14.15
C SER A 155 -33.57 -4.65 14.36
N ALA A 156 -33.87 -5.84 14.89
CA ALA A 156 -32.83 -6.82 15.24
C ALA A 156 -31.98 -7.24 14.03
N SER A 157 -32.59 -7.35 12.85
CA SER A 157 -31.88 -7.68 11.60
C SER A 157 -30.91 -6.58 11.18
N ASN A 158 -31.33 -5.32 11.22
CA ASN A 158 -30.47 -4.20 10.82
C ASN A 158 -29.38 -3.96 11.86
N ALA A 159 -29.70 -4.07 13.15
CA ALA A 159 -28.71 -3.97 14.22
C ALA A 159 -27.63 -5.04 14.10
N ALA A 160 -27.99 -6.28 13.71
CA ALA A 160 -27.02 -7.34 13.46
C ALA A 160 -26.08 -6.99 12.30
N VAL A 161 -26.62 -6.61 11.13
CA VAL A 161 -25.81 -6.19 9.96
C VAL A 161 -24.85 -5.06 10.31
N ILE A 162 -25.34 -4.05 11.04
CA ILE A 162 -24.51 -2.92 11.46
C ILE A 162 -23.44 -3.36 12.45
N THR A 163 -23.75 -4.30 13.36
CA THR A 163 -22.78 -4.84 14.32
C THR A 163 -21.68 -5.63 13.62
N ASP A 164 -22.02 -6.42 12.59
CA ASP A 164 -21.04 -7.16 11.79
C ASP A 164 -20.06 -6.21 11.09
N ILE A 165 -20.55 -5.07 10.55
CA ILE A 165 -19.69 -4.06 9.92
C ILE A 165 -18.80 -3.33 10.93
N MET A 166 -19.26 -3.20 12.17
CA MET A 166 -18.51 -2.60 13.26
C MET A 166 -17.54 -3.58 13.94
N GLU A 167 -17.46 -4.84 13.48
CA GLU A 167 -16.49 -5.79 13.99
C GLU A 167 -15.08 -5.18 13.89
N PRO A 168 -14.32 -5.14 15.00
CA PRO A 168 -12.92 -4.74 14.92
C PRO A 168 -12.22 -5.72 14.00
N ASN A 169 -11.56 -5.23 12.94
CA ASN A 169 -10.72 -6.01 12.01
C ASN A 169 -9.55 -6.79 12.70
N GLU A 170 -9.53 -6.87 14.03
CA GLU A 170 -8.47 -7.47 14.84
C GLU A 170 -8.73 -8.92 15.25
N LEU A 171 -9.87 -9.54 14.88
CA LEU A 171 -10.07 -10.99 15.05
C LEU A 171 -9.39 -11.82 13.94
N GLY A 172 -8.27 -11.36 13.37
CA GLY A 172 -7.24 -12.22 12.78
C GLY A 172 -7.66 -13.25 11.70
N TYR A 173 -8.82 -13.11 11.06
CA TYR A 173 -9.20 -13.95 9.92
C TYR A 173 -8.91 -13.15 8.64
N PRO A 174 -7.95 -13.59 7.80
CA PRO A 174 -7.65 -12.92 6.56
C PRO A 174 -8.89 -12.91 5.67
N ASP A 175 -9.13 -11.74 5.09
CA ASP A 175 -10.12 -11.45 4.06
C ASP A 175 -9.96 -12.42 2.87
N THR A 176 -10.66 -13.55 2.93
CA THR A 176 -10.74 -14.52 1.81
C THR A 176 -12.17 -14.76 1.36
N ALA A 177 -13.08 -13.80 1.56
CA ALA A 177 -14.48 -14.06 1.30
C ALA A 177 -15.24 -12.91 0.61
N LEU A 178 -14.60 -12.15 -0.28
CA LEU A 178 -15.31 -11.36 -1.31
C LEU A 178 -14.60 -11.33 -2.68
N ASP A 179 -13.79 -12.33 -3.02
CA ASP A 179 -13.47 -12.61 -4.44
C ASP A 179 -14.56 -13.52 -5.03
N GLY A 180 -15.68 -12.88 -5.39
CA GLY A 180 -16.65 -13.45 -6.32
C GLY A 180 -16.15 -13.37 -7.76
N SER A 181 -15.01 -13.96 -8.08
CA SER A 181 -14.61 -14.26 -9.46
C SER A 181 -15.25 -15.56 -9.89
N VAL A 182 -16.30 -15.37 -10.69
CA VAL A 182 -17.04 -16.31 -11.52
C VAL A 182 -16.16 -17.45 -12.04
N GLY A 183 -16.64 -18.67 -11.81
CA GLY A 183 -16.04 -19.90 -12.31
C GLY A 183 -15.92 -19.92 -13.83
N GLY A 184 -14.76 -20.36 -14.30
CA GLY A 184 -14.49 -20.68 -15.69
C GLY A 184 -13.33 -21.67 -15.79
N ASN A 185 -13.66 -22.96 -15.74
CA ASN A 185 -13.10 -24.02 -16.59
C ASN A 185 -13.86 -25.33 -16.36
#